data_AF-A0A1M7MVK0-F1
#
_entry.id   AF-A0A1M7MVK0-F1
#
_cell.length_a   1.000
_cell.length_b   1.000
_cell.length_c   1.000
_cell.angle_alpha   90.00
_cell.angle_beta   90.00
_cell.angle_gamma   90.00
#
_symmetry.space_group_name_H-M   'P 1'
#
loop_
_entity.id
_entity.type
_entity.pdbx_description
1 polymer ?
#
loop_
_entity_poly.entity_id
_entity_poly.type
_entity_poly.pdbx_seq_one_letter_code
_entity_poly.pdbx_strand_id
1 'polypeptide(L)' 'MATKKAETIVNPSFSKTQLVKSNRFKTESDLLNALLRDNKLYTISEVEKKILDFKKGKVN' A
#
# COMPACT_ATOMS: atom_id res chain seq x y z
N MET A 1 -2.69 28.92 -14.98
CA MET A 1 -1.42 28.19 -15.12
C MET A 1 -1.70 26.72 -14.88
N ALA A 2 -1.82 25.94 -15.96
CA ALA A 2 -2.12 24.52 -15.88
C ALA A 2 -0.96 23.74 -16.49
N THR A 3 0.11 23.59 -15.72
CA THR A 3 1.19 22.67 -16.04
C THR A 3 1.27 21.65 -14.91
N LYS A 4 0.48 20.59 -15.01
CA LYS A 4 0.69 19.37 -14.23
C LYS A 4 0.81 18.19 -15.18
N LYS A 5 1.89 18.20 -15.95
CA LYS A 5 2.43 17.01 -16.62
C LYS A 5 3.89 16.89 -16.19
N ALA A 6 4.08 16.23 -15.06
CA ALA A 6 5.33 15.53 -14.80
C ALA A 6 4.98 14.05 -14.97
N GLU A 7 5.26 13.55 -16.16
CA GLU A 7 5.36 12.12 -16.46
C GLU A 7 6.57 11.61 -15.68
N THR A 8 6.36 11.38 -14.39
CA THR A 8 7.35 10.71 -13.56
C THR A 8 6.90 9.26 -13.54
N ILE A 9 7.73 8.40 -14.13
CA ILE A 9 7.66 6.95 -13.97
C ILE A 9 8.02 6.67 -12.50
N VAL A 10 7.11 6.99 -11.59
CA VAL A 10 7.26 6.79 -10.15
C VAL A 10 6.29 5.70 -9.82
N ASN A 11 6.83 4.55 -9.44
CA ASN A 11 6.09 3.54 -8.70
C ASN A 11 5.33 4.28 -7.59
N PRO A 12 4.00 4.43 -7.71
CA PRO A 12 3.29 5.37 -6.87
C PRO A 12 3.32 4.81 -5.47
N SER A 13 4.06 5.51 -4.60
CA SER A 13 4.19 5.15 -3.20
C SER A 13 3.07 5.85 -2.47
N PHE A 14 2.29 5.06 -1.75
CA PHE A 14 1.10 5.49 -1.07
C PHE A 14 1.34 5.43 0.44
N SER A 15 0.78 6.38 1.17
CA SER A 15 0.74 6.28 2.61
C SER A 15 -0.20 5.16 3.02
N LYS A 16 0.04 4.60 4.22
CA LYS A 16 -0.87 3.62 4.84
C LYS A 16 -2.32 4.10 4.84
N THR A 17 -2.57 5.36 5.17
CA THR A 17 -3.92 5.95 5.15
C THR A 17 -4.55 5.95 3.77
N GLN A 18 -3.78 6.20 2.72
CA GLN A 18 -4.27 6.20 1.33
C GLN A 18 -4.56 4.79 0.82
N LEU A 19 -3.77 3.80 1.25
CA LEU A 19 -4.01 2.38 0.97
C LEU A 19 -5.24 1.85 1.72
N VAL A 20 -5.37 2.16 3.02
CA VAL A 20 -6.49 1.77 3.88
C VAL A 20 -7.82 2.38 3.39
N LYS A 21 -7.79 3.62 2.87
CA LYS A 21 -8.96 4.26 2.26
C LYS A 21 -9.31 3.73 0.87
N SER A 22 -8.43 2.95 0.25
CA SER A 22 -8.69 2.39 -1.09
C SER A 22 -9.66 1.20 -0.99
N ASN A 23 -10.54 1.06 -1.99
CA ASN A 23 -11.43 -0.10 -2.06
C ASN A 23 -10.67 -1.43 -2.27
N ARG A 24 -9.44 -1.37 -2.80
CA ARG A 24 -8.60 -2.54 -3.10
C ARG A 24 -8.10 -3.23 -1.84
N PHE A 25 -7.83 -2.46 -0.78
CA PHE A 25 -7.32 -2.98 0.51
C PHE A 25 -8.28 -2.74 1.67
N LYS A 26 -9.56 -2.44 1.39
CA LYS A 26 -10.55 -2.10 2.41
C LYS A 26 -10.79 -3.25 3.40
N THR A 27 -10.85 -4.48 2.89
CA THR A 27 -10.99 -5.71 3.68
C THR A 27 -9.71 -6.07 4.44
N GLU A 28 -8.56 -5.67 3.92
CA GLU A 28 -7.25 -5.91 4.52
C GLU A 28 -6.76 -4.69 5.31
N SER A 29 -7.62 -3.68 5.54
CA SER A 29 -7.26 -2.41 6.19
C SER A 29 -6.64 -2.59 7.57
N ASP A 30 -7.19 -3.52 8.36
CA ASP A 30 -6.67 -3.89 9.68
C ASP A 30 -5.27 -4.50 9.57
N LEU A 31 -5.07 -5.34 8.56
CA LEU A 31 -3.82 -6.00 8.26
C LEU A 31 -2.78 -5.03 7.69
N LEU A 32 -3.17 -4.06 6.85
CA LEU A 32 -2.32 -2.94 6.46
C LEU A 32 -1.96 -2.08 7.68
N ASN A 33 -2.88 -1.87 8.62
CA ASN A 33 -2.58 -1.11 9.83
C ASN A 33 -1.52 -1.80 10.69
N ALA A 34 -1.52 -3.13 10.74
CA ALA A 34 -0.53 -3.94 11.46
C ALA A 34 0.81 -4.10 10.70
N LEU A 35 0.77 -4.23 9.37
CA LEU A 35 1.96 -4.50 8.54
C LEU A 35 2.71 -3.24 8.08
N LEU A 36 2.02 -2.11 7.96
CA LEU A 36 2.55 -0.85 7.47
C LEU A 36 2.70 0.15 8.61
N ARG A 37 3.73 0.98 8.55
CA ARG A 37 3.95 2.07 9.50
C ARG A 37 3.47 3.40 8.90
N ASP A 38 2.87 4.23 9.74
CA ASP A 38 2.29 5.52 9.31
C ASP A 38 3.33 6.53 8.80
N ASN A 39 4.58 6.40 9.25
CA ASN A 39 5.68 7.29 8.85
C ASN A 39 6.46 6.77 7.62
N LYS A 40 5.88 5.84 6.85
CA LYS A 40 6.48 5.28 5.64
C LYS A 40 5.48 5.24 4.48
N LEU A 41 6.01 5.43 3.28
CA LEU A 41 5.28 5.22 2.04
C LEU A 41 5.57 3.81 1.52
N TYR A 42 4.57 3.20 0.91
CA TYR A 42 4.65 1.86 0.38
C TYR A 42 4.04 1.80 -1.01
N THR A 43 4.66 1.05 -1.90
CA THR A 43 4.10 0.77 -3.22
C THR A 43 3.07 -0.34 -3.14
N ILE A 44 2.14 -0.38 -4.10
CA ILE A 44 1.12 -1.45 -4.19
C ILE A 44 1.76 -2.84 -4.15
N SER A 45 2.86 -3.05 -4.90
CA SER A 45 3.55 -4.34 -4.93
C SER A 45 4.22 -4.72 -3.61
N GLU A 46 4.76 -3.77 -2.85
CA GLU A 46 5.30 -4.04 -1.51
C GLU A 46 4.21 -4.41 -0.51
N VAL A 47 3.07 -3.71 -0.59
CA VAL A 47 1.89 -3.98 0.25
C VAL A 47 1.33 -5.36 -0.07
N GLU A 48 1.14 -5.67 -1.35
CA GLU A 48 0.70 -7.00 -1.81
C GLU A 48 1.67 -8.10 -1.38
N LYS A 49 2.99 -7.89 -1.48
CA LYS A 49 3.98 -8.84 -0.94
C LYS A 49 3.85 -9.04 0.56
N LYS A 50 3.74 -7.97 1.35
CA LYS A 50 3.57 -8.06 2.80
C LYS A 50 2.28 -8.81 3.18
N ILE A 51 1.19 -8.53 2.48
CA ILE A 51 -0.09 -9.21 2.66
C ILE A 51 0.04 -10.70 2.31
N LEU A 52 0.69 -11.00 1.18
CA LEU A 52 0.92 -12.36 0.72
C LEU A 52 1.82 -13.14 1.69
N ASP A 53 2.92 -12.53 2.16
CA ASP A 53 3.82 -13.13 3.15
C ASP A 53 3.10 -13.37 4.48
N PHE A 54 2.25 -12.45 4.92
CA PHE A 54 1.43 -12.63 6.12
C PHE A 54 0.41 -13.76 5.95
N LYS A 55 -0.29 -13.82 4.81
CA LYS A 55 -1.23 -14.90 4.47
C LYS A 55 -0.53 -16.24 4.34
N LYS A 56 0.67 -16.25 3.76
CA LYS A 56 1.50 -17.45 3.58
C LYS A 56 2.14 -17.91 4.88
N GLY A 57 2.44 -16.99 5.81
CA GLY A 57 2.84 -17.33 7.18
C GLY A 57 1.72 -18.00 7.98
N LYS A 58 0.47 -17.95 7.49
CA LYS A 58 -0.69 -18.66 8.04
C LYS A 58 -0.96 -20.01 7.34
N VAL A 59 0.01 -20.54 6.58
CA VAL A 59 0.03 -21.93 6.11
C VAL A 59 1.22 -22.66 6.73
N ASN A 60 1.16 -22.92 8.02
CA ASN A 60 1.86 -24.03 8.68
C ASN A 60 0.99 -24.52 9.83
#